data_AF-W4FY39-F1
#
_entry.id   AF-W4FY39-F1
#
_cell.length_a   1.000
_cell.length_b   1.000
_cell.length_c   1.000
_cell.angle_alpha   90.00
_cell.angle_beta   90.00
_cell.angle_gamma   90.00
#
_symmetry.space_group_name_H-M   'P 1'
#
loop_
_entity.id
_entity.type
_entity.pdbx_description
1 polymer ?
#
loop_
_entity_poly.entity_id
_entity_poly.type
_entity_poly.pdbx_seq_one_letter_code
_entity_poly.pdbx_strand_id
1 'polypeptide(L)'
;MALTDKRRNWTPEEDVVLLIQVAANLPFAADKGQVTKSWQSLADKLVACDHFDRVVDGRKVQNRFTALVDEHSKFDMAFAKLSGVDQEELEKHTLLDDLLPLLDEVKSTAASKRVKMEGEKDKIEQGVMLVREMTMQTMKRRSDVDNDEVKTKPAVENRRNSLAAAIEADSERELASREKQLEFDQFKK
;
A
#
# COMPACT_ATOMS: atom_id res chain seq x y z
N MET A 1 15.13 32.68 29.52
CA MET A 1 16.52 32.28 29.21
C MET A 1 16.45 31.07 28.31
N ALA A 2 16.93 31.16 27.06
CA ALA A 2 16.99 30.01 26.18
C ALA A 2 18.26 29.21 26.51
N LEU A 3 18.10 28.05 27.14
CA LEU A 3 19.17 27.08 27.28
C LEU A 3 19.52 26.61 25.88
N THR A 4 20.67 27.02 25.36
CA THR A 4 21.21 26.50 24.12
C THR A 4 21.63 25.06 24.37
N ASP A 5 20.80 24.15 23.90
CA ASP A 5 20.95 22.71 24.01
C ASP A 5 22.20 22.28 23.22
N LYS A 6 23.35 22.30 23.88
CA LYS A 6 24.57 21.66 23.36
C LYS A 6 24.21 20.20 23.10
N ARG A 7 24.61 19.63 21.97
CA ARG A 7 24.33 18.22 21.62
C ARG A 7 24.72 17.30 22.78
N ARG A 8 23.74 16.91 23.58
CA ARG A 8 23.89 15.98 24.71
C ARG A 8 23.86 14.56 24.14
N ASN A 9 24.88 13.77 24.44
CA ASN A 9 24.91 12.34 24.08
C ASN A 9 23.83 11.59 24.85
N TRP A 10 23.26 10.54 24.24
CA TRP A 10 22.36 9.62 24.92
C TRP A 10 23.10 8.87 26.03
N THR A 11 22.46 8.69 27.17
CA THR A 11 23.00 7.89 28.27
C THR A 11 22.42 6.47 28.22
N PRO A 12 23.09 5.47 28.80
CA PRO A 12 22.58 4.09 28.84
C PRO A 12 21.19 4.00 29.47
N GLU A 13 20.92 4.77 30.51
CA GLU A 13 19.61 4.80 31.18
C GLU A 13 18.51 5.36 30.26
N GLU A 14 18.83 6.41 29.48
CA GLU A 14 17.92 6.95 28.46
C GLU A 14 17.62 5.92 27.37
N ASP A 15 18.62 5.12 26.99
CA ASP A 15 18.46 4.06 26.00
C ASP A 15 17.58 2.93 26.53
N VAL A 16 17.77 2.51 27.80
CA VAL A 16 16.91 1.50 28.44
C VAL A 16 15.46 1.99 28.49
N VAL A 17 15.21 3.23 28.94
CA VAL A 17 13.85 3.81 28.96
C VAL A 17 13.24 3.87 27.56
N LEU A 18 14.03 4.28 26.56
CA LEU A 18 13.62 4.28 25.15
C LEU A 18 13.21 2.87 24.70
N LEU A 19 14.05 1.86 24.94
CA LEU A 19 13.81 0.50 24.50
C LEU A 19 12.59 -0.13 25.19
N ILE A 20 12.39 0.13 26.48
CA ILE A 20 11.18 -0.29 27.20
C ILE A 20 9.93 0.29 26.53
N GLN A 21 9.93 1.59 26.20
CA GLN A 21 8.81 2.20 25.51
C GLN A 21 8.62 1.66 24.08
N VAL A 22 9.71 1.35 23.36
CA VAL A 22 9.65 0.74 22.03
C VAL A 22 9.04 -0.66 22.11
N ALA A 23 9.42 -1.47 23.10
CA ALA A 23 8.83 -2.79 23.34
C ALA A 23 7.33 -2.71 23.68
N ALA A 24 6.91 -1.74 24.48
CA ALA A 24 5.51 -1.57 24.84
C ALA A 24 4.61 -1.10 23.69
N ASN A 25 5.14 -0.32 22.75
CA ASN A 25 4.34 0.38 21.73
C ASN A 25 4.58 -0.09 20.30
N LEU A 26 5.65 -0.84 20.05
CA LEU A 26 6.08 -1.38 18.75
C LEU A 26 5.87 -0.38 17.59
N PRO A 27 6.44 0.84 17.67
CA PRO A 27 6.18 1.91 16.70
C PRO A 27 6.57 1.53 15.26
N PHE A 28 7.54 0.64 15.09
CA PHE A 28 7.98 0.11 13.79
C PHE A 28 6.99 -0.86 13.15
N ALA A 29 6.11 -1.49 13.94
CA ALA A 29 5.09 -2.42 13.48
C ALA A 29 3.79 -1.73 13.05
N ALA A 30 3.72 -0.39 13.14
CA ALA A 30 2.55 0.37 12.76
C ALA A 30 2.20 0.21 11.26
N ASP A 31 0.93 0.38 10.94
CA ASP A 31 0.42 0.28 9.57
C ASP A 31 1.13 1.22 8.59
N LYS A 32 1.08 0.86 7.31
CA LYS A 32 1.69 1.65 6.23
C LYS A 32 1.19 3.10 6.28
N GLY A 33 2.12 4.04 6.43
CA GLY A 33 1.83 5.47 6.54
C GLY A 33 1.56 5.98 7.96
N GLN A 34 1.46 5.10 8.97
CA GLN A 34 1.31 5.48 10.38
C GLN A 34 2.63 5.43 11.16
N VAL A 35 3.66 4.77 10.63
CA VAL A 35 4.98 4.61 11.30
C VAL A 35 5.55 5.95 11.80
N THR A 36 5.49 7.03 11.02
CA THR A 36 5.99 8.34 11.49
C THR A 36 5.19 8.88 12.68
N LYS A 37 3.87 8.66 12.69
CA LYS A 37 3.00 9.09 13.79
C LYS A 37 3.17 8.23 15.03
N SER A 38 3.37 6.92 14.89
CA SER A 38 3.64 6.04 16.04
C SER A 38 4.96 6.41 16.71
N TRP A 39 6.01 6.70 15.94
CA TRP A 39 7.27 7.23 16.49
C TRP A 39 7.10 8.58 17.19
N GLN A 40 6.31 9.50 16.62
CA GLN A 40 6.01 10.78 17.28
C GLN A 40 5.23 10.56 18.59
N SER A 41 4.22 9.70 18.60
CA SER A 41 3.46 9.39 19.81
C SER A 41 4.34 8.77 20.89
N LEU A 42 5.31 7.93 20.51
CA LEU A 42 6.28 7.38 21.46
C LEU A 42 7.19 8.49 22.02
N ALA A 43 7.65 9.43 21.18
CA ALA A 43 8.43 10.57 21.65
C ALA A 43 7.64 11.44 22.64
N ASP A 44 6.36 11.69 22.38
CA ASP A 44 5.49 12.44 23.29
C ASP A 44 5.33 11.72 24.64
N LYS A 45 5.24 10.37 24.63
CA LYS A 45 5.22 9.56 25.86
C LYS A 45 6.54 9.64 26.62
N LEU A 46 7.68 9.57 25.93
CA LEU A 46 9.00 9.71 26.56
C LEU A 46 9.15 11.07 27.24
N VAL A 47 8.79 12.15 26.56
CA VAL A 47 8.85 13.52 27.12
C VAL A 47 7.90 13.70 28.30
N ALA A 48 6.82 12.92 28.37
CA ALA A 48 5.89 12.91 29.51
C ALA A 48 6.35 12.03 30.68
N CYS A 49 7.43 11.25 30.55
CA CYS A 49 7.98 10.45 31.64
C CYS A 49 8.83 11.32 32.57
N ASP A 50 8.51 11.34 33.87
CA ASP A 50 9.22 12.15 34.88
C ASP A 50 10.72 11.84 35.00
N HIS A 51 11.15 10.63 34.59
CA HIS A 51 12.55 10.18 34.64
C HIS A 51 13.25 10.28 33.27
N PHE A 52 12.72 11.07 32.34
CA PHE A 52 13.30 11.28 31.02
C PHE A 52 13.39 12.78 30.69
N ASP A 53 14.53 13.38 31.03
CA ASP A 53 14.71 14.84 30.94
C ASP A 53 15.05 15.36 29.53
N ARG A 54 15.13 14.47 28.52
CA ARG A 54 15.55 14.84 27.17
C ARG A 54 14.36 15.24 26.30
N VAL A 55 14.48 16.41 25.65
CA VAL A 55 13.54 16.82 24.61
C VAL A 55 13.84 16.09 23.29
N VAL A 56 12.92 15.23 22.88
CA VAL A 56 13.02 14.42 21.65
C VAL A 56 11.80 14.58 20.75
N ASP A 57 11.99 14.27 19.47
CA ASP A 57 10.91 14.14 18.49
C ASP A 57 10.91 12.72 17.93
N GLY A 58 9.87 12.35 17.20
CA GLY A 58 9.74 10.99 16.66
C GLY A 58 10.92 10.57 15.78
N ARG A 59 11.54 11.51 15.07
CA ARG A 59 12.69 11.22 14.21
C ARG A 59 13.97 10.97 15.02
N LYS A 60 14.22 11.75 16.08
CA LYS A 60 15.36 11.54 16.99
C LYS A 60 15.27 10.18 17.67
N VAL A 61 14.08 9.83 18.16
CA VAL A 61 13.79 8.54 18.81
C VAL A 61 14.01 7.39 17.82
N GLN A 62 13.45 7.47 16.62
CA GLN A 62 13.62 6.45 15.58
C GLN A 62 15.10 6.28 15.18
N ASN A 63 15.83 7.38 15.00
CA ASN A 63 17.24 7.36 14.67
C ASN A 63 18.08 6.73 15.78
N ARG A 64 17.78 7.04 17.05
CA ARG A 64 18.47 6.42 18.19
C ARG A 64 18.20 4.93 18.26
N PHE A 65 16.95 4.50 18.14
CA PHE A 65 16.60 3.09 18.09
C PHE A 65 17.35 2.34 16.97
N THR A 66 17.43 2.94 15.78
CA THR A 66 18.16 2.35 14.64
C THR A 66 19.66 2.21 14.96
N ALA A 67 20.27 3.25 15.56
CA ALA A 67 21.66 3.19 15.98
C ALA A 67 21.91 2.08 17.03
N LEU A 68 21.00 1.92 18.00
CA LEU A 68 21.08 0.86 19.02
C LEU A 68 20.97 -0.55 18.40
N VAL A 69 20.08 -0.73 17.43
CA VAL A 69 19.98 -1.98 16.66
C VAL A 69 21.29 -2.29 15.92
N ASP A 70 21.89 -1.28 15.27
CA ASP A 70 23.16 -1.44 14.56
C ASP A 70 24.34 -1.70 15.51
N GLU A 71 24.33 -1.09 16.70
CA GLU A 71 25.30 -1.34 17.78
C GLU A 71 25.19 -2.77 18.30
N HIS A 72 23.96 -3.25 18.57
CA HIS A 72 23.71 -4.62 19.04
C HIS A 72 24.14 -5.67 18.02
N SER A 73 23.83 -5.47 16.74
CA SER A 73 24.28 -6.37 15.68
C SER A 73 25.82 -6.50 15.61
N LYS A 74 26.55 -5.43 15.93
CA LYS A 74 28.02 -5.46 16.02
C LYS A 74 28.50 -6.06 17.34
N PHE A 75 27.76 -5.84 18.42
CA PHE A 75 28.02 -6.42 19.73
C PHE A 75 27.96 -7.95 19.66
N ASP A 76 26.91 -8.55 19.08
CA ASP A 76 26.81 -10.01 18.93
C ASP A 76 28.00 -10.61 18.17
N MET A 77 28.53 -9.88 17.19
CA MET A 77 29.71 -10.27 16.43
C MET A 77 31.02 -10.18 17.24
N ALA A 78 31.09 -9.29 18.23
CA ALA A 78 32.29 -8.99 19.02
C ALA A 78 32.32 -9.65 20.41
N PHE A 79 31.17 -9.81 21.06
CA PHE A 79 31.03 -10.28 22.45
C PHE A 79 31.17 -11.78 22.63
N ALA A 80 31.23 -12.55 21.54
CA ALA A 80 31.76 -13.92 21.57
C ALA A 80 33.20 -14.02 22.14
N LYS A 81 33.88 -12.90 22.45
CA LYS A 81 35.29 -12.84 22.83
C LYS A 81 35.63 -12.08 24.13
N LEU A 82 34.68 -11.44 24.83
CA LEU A 82 35.00 -10.67 26.06
C LEU A 82 34.06 -10.97 27.23
N SER A 83 34.63 -11.07 28.44
CA SER A 83 33.92 -11.23 29.72
C SER A 83 33.99 -9.91 30.50
N GLY A 84 32.84 -9.28 30.73
CA GLY A 84 32.70 -8.05 31.51
C GLY A 84 31.73 -7.08 30.84
N VAL A 85 30.43 -7.30 31.01
CA VAL A 85 29.35 -6.38 30.59
C VAL A 85 28.77 -5.78 31.86
N ASP A 86 28.53 -4.46 31.86
CA ASP A 86 27.86 -3.78 32.98
C ASP A 86 26.33 -4.06 32.95
N GLN A 87 25.62 -3.66 34.02
CA GLN A 87 24.21 -4.04 34.19
C GLN A 87 23.30 -3.32 33.17
N GLU A 88 23.54 -2.05 32.91
CA GLU A 88 22.74 -1.22 32.00
C GLU A 88 22.91 -1.68 30.54
N GLU A 89 24.13 -2.03 30.12
CA GLU A 89 24.36 -2.63 28.80
C GLU A 89 23.69 -4.00 28.73
N LEU A 90 23.75 -4.83 29.78
CA LEU A 90 23.07 -6.12 29.81
C LEU A 90 21.55 -5.99 29.61
N GLU A 91 20.91 -5.05 30.29
CA GLU A 91 19.48 -4.77 30.15
C GLU A 91 19.14 -4.29 28.73
N LYS A 92 19.95 -3.38 28.19
CA LYS A 92 19.83 -2.89 26.82
C LYS A 92 19.90 -4.03 25.80
N HIS A 93 20.86 -4.94 25.93
CA HIS A 93 21.03 -6.09 25.04
C HIS A 93 19.86 -7.07 25.16
N THR A 94 19.41 -7.37 26.38
CA THR A 94 18.24 -8.23 26.62
C THR A 94 16.99 -7.67 25.93
N LEU A 95 16.73 -6.36 26.06
CA LEU A 95 15.60 -5.71 25.39
C LEU A 95 15.73 -5.73 23.86
N LEU A 96 16.95 -5.60 23.33
CA LEU A 96 17.20 -5.66 21.90
C LEU A 96 17.07 -7.08 21.34
N ASP A 97 17.46 -8.11 22.09
CA ASP A 97 17.24 -9.52 21.74
C ASP A 97 15.76 -9.84 21.56
N ASP A 98 14.89 -9.28 22.41
CA ASP A 98 13.43 -9.45 22.31
C ASP A 98 12.83 -8.65 21.13
N LEU A 99 13.38 -7.48 20.83
CA LEU A 99 12.86 -6.56 19.81
C LEU A 99 13.26 -6.94 18.37
N LEU A 100 14.47 -7.48 18.17
CA LEU A 100 14.99 -7.78 16.83
C LEU A 100 14.13 -8.80 16.06
N PRO A 101 13.67 -9.93 16.64
CA PRO A 101 12.81 -10.88 15.95
C PRO A 101 11.52 -10.23 15.45
N LEU A 102 10.91 -9.36 16.27
CA LEU A 102 9.69 -8.64 15.91
C LEU A 102 9.93 -7.68 14.75
N LEU A 103 11.07 -6.97 14.78
CA LEU A 103 11.45 -6.05 13.71
C LEU A 103 11.64 -6.80 12.37
N ASP A 104 12.26 -7.97 12.41
CA ASP A 104 12.49 -8.78 11.20
C ASP A 104 11.23 -9.47 10.68
N GLU A 105 10.31 -9.86 11.56
CA GLU A 105 8.97 -10.32 11.17
C GLU A 105 8.21 -9.22 10.43
N VAL A 106 8.21 -7.99 10.95
CA VAL A 106 7.54 -6.84 10.31
C VAL A 106 8.14 -6.57 8.92
N LYS A 107 9.47 -6.61 8.79
CA LYS A 107 10.13 -6.47 7.47
C LYS A 107 9.73 -7.59 6.51
N SER A 108 9.72 -8.84 6.98
CA SER A 108 9.42 -10.03 6.18
C SER A 108 7.97 -10.06 5.70
N THR A 109 7.03 -9.70 6.58
CA THR A 109 5.61 -9.58 6.25
C THR A 109 5.34 -8.43 5.29
N ALA A 110 6.03 -7.30 5.44
CA ALA A 110 5.95 -6.17 4.51
C ALA A 110 6.48 -6.55 3.11
N ALA A 111 7.59 -7.30 3.03
CA ALA A 111 8.13 -7.80 1.76
C ALA A 111 7.16 -8.78 1.07
N SER A 112 6.59 -9.72 1.83
CA SER A 112 5.63 -10.69 1.30
C SER A 112 4.33 -10.03 0.79
N LYS A 113 3.84 -9.00 1.50
CA LYS A 113 2.67 -8.20 1.05
C LYS A 113 2.96 -7.46 -0.26
N ARG A 114 4.18 -6.93 -0.44
CA ARG A 114 4.58 -6.25 -1.69
C ARG A 114 4.59 -7.22 -2.87
N VAL A 115 5.22 -8.39 -2.72
CA VAL A 115 5.28 -9.43 -3.77
C VAL A 115 3.88 -9.88 -4.18
N LYS A 116 2.97 -10.08 -3.22
CA LYS A 116 1.57 -10.44 -3.52
C LYS A 116 0.85 -9.35 -4.31
N MET A 117 0.99 -8.08 -3.92
CA MET A 117 0.36 -6.96 -4.64
C MET A 117 0.92 -6.77 -6.06
N GLU A 118 2.22 -6.97 -6.27
CA GLU A 118 2.82 -6.92 -7.61
C GLU A 118 2.29 -8.04 -8.50
N GLY A 119 2.25 -9.27 -8.00
CA GLY A 119 1.68 -10.39 -8.76
C GLY A 119 0.18 -10.24 -9.08
N GLU A 120 -0.58 -9.53 -8.23
CA GLU A 120 -2.00 -9.24 -8.50
C GLU A 120 -2.17 -8.13 -9.55
N LYS A 121 -1.32 -7.10 -9.51
CA LYS A 121 -1.28 -6.07 -10.57
C LYS A 121 -0.91 -6.65 -11.92
N ASP A 122 0.10 -7.51 -11.98
CA ASP A 122 0.51 -8.17 -13.23
C ASP A 122 -0.62 -9.01 -13.82
N LYS A 123 -1.38 -9.72 -12.97
CA LYS A 123 -2.56 -10.49 -13.40
C LYS A 123 -3.67 -9.60 -13.95
N ILE A 124 -3.92 -8.45 -13.30
CA ILE A 124 -4.92 -7.49 -13.77
C ILE A 124 -4.48 -6.89 -15.11
N GLU A 125 -3.21 -6.51 -15.26
CA GLU A 125 -2.66 -5.98 -16.52
C GLU A 125 -2.72 -7.01 -17.65
N GLN A 126 -2.34 -8.26 -17.38
CA GLN A 126 -2.48 -9.37 -18.33
C GLN A 126 -3.95 -9.58 -18.73
N GLY A 127 -4.88 -9.52 -17.77
CA GLY A 127 -6.31 -9.62 -18.03
C GLY A 127 -6.83 -8.49 -18.94
N VAL A 128 -6.43 -7.25 -18.68
CA VAL A 128 -6.79 -6.09 -19.51
C VAL A 128 -6.21 -6.22 -20.92
N MET A 129 -4.97 -6.71 -21.03
CA MET A 129 -4.31 -6.92 -22.32
C MET A 129 -5.02 -8.00 -23.15
N LEU A 130 -5.44 -9.11 -22.52
CA LEU A 130 -6.21 -10.17 -23.16
C LEU A 130 -7.57 -9.67 -23.67
N VAL A 131 -8.29 -8.86 -22.87
CA VAL A 131 -9.56 -8.25 -23.29
C VAL A 131 -9.37 -7.32 -24.49
N ARG A 132 -8.28 -6.52 -24.48
CA ARG A 132 -7.91 -5.67 -25.61
C ARG A 132 -7.60 -6.49 -26.86
N GLU A 133 -6.88 -7.61 -26.73
CA GLU A 133 -6.58 -8.49 -27.86
C GLU A 133 -7.84 -9.14 -28.43
N MET A 134 -8.72 -9.67 -27.58
CA MET A 134 -9.98 -10.29 -28.01
C MET A 134 -10.88 -9.30 -28.75
N THR A 135 -11.01 -8.07 -28.24
CA THR A 135 -11.79 -7.02 -28.92
C THR A 135 -11.20 -6.67 -30.29
N MET A 136 -9.87 -6.54 -30.41
CA MET A 136 -9.21 -6.30 -31.69
C MET A 136 -9.40 -7.46 -32.70
N GLN A 137 -9.34 -8.72 -32.26
CA GLN A 137 -9.59 -9.88 -33.14
C GLN A 137 -11.04 -9.94 -33.64
N THR A 138 -12.02 -9.60 -32.80
CA THR A 138 -13.44 -9.55 -33.23
C THR A 138 -13.70 -8.47 -34.28
N MET A 139 -13.01 -7.32 -34.20
CA MET A 139 -13.06 -6.29 -35.22
C MET A 139 -12.41 -6.74 -36.53
N LYS A 140 -11.29 -7.47 -36.47
CA LYS A 140 -10.59 -7.98 -37.66
C LYS A 140 -11.36 -9.08 -38.40
N ARG A 141 -12.12 -9.93 -37.70
CA ARG A 141 -12.98 -10.94 -38.36
C ARG A 141 -14.17 -10.35 -39.11
N ARG A 142 -14.57 -9.10 -38.80
CA ARG A 142 -15.59 -8.38 -39.56
C ARG A 142 -15.04 -7.69 -40.81
N SER A 143 -13.72 -7.59 -40.98
CA SER A 143 -13.10 -6.98 -42.18
C SER A 143 -12.72 -7.98 -43.27
N ASP A 144 -12.70 -9.29 -43.00
CA ASP A 144 -12.38 -10.34 -44.00
C ASP A 144 -13.62 -10.94 -44.68
N VAL A 145 -14.83 -10.51 -44.30
CA VAL A 145 -16.10 -10.91 -44.94
C VAL A 145 -16.72 -9.69 -45.62
N ASP A 146 -15.99 -9.09 -46.56
CA ASP A 146 -16.56 -8.42 -47.75
C ASP A 146 -15.39 -8.06 -48.70
N ASN A 147 -14.94 -9.03 -49.48
CA ASN A 147 -14.08 -8.76 -50.63
C ASN A 147 -14.79 -9.25 -51.89
N ASP A 148 -15.87 -8.57 -52.26
CA ASP A 148 -16.16 -8.35 -53.66
C ASP A 148 -16.88 -7.01 -53.89
N GLU A 149 -16.58 -6.42 -55.04
CA GLU A 149 -17.14 -5.20 -55.62
C GLU A 149 -16.61 -3.82 -55.17
N VAL A 150 -15.74 -3.29 -56.04
CA VAL A 150 -15.38 -1.89 -56.21
C VAL A 150 -16.62 -0.98 -56.17
N LYS A 151 -16.61 0.03 -55.28
CA LYS A 151 -17.15 1.38 -55.57
C LYS A 151 -16.63 2.43 -54.57
N THR A 152 -16.23 3.55 -55.17
CA THR A 152 -15.70 4.78 -54.60
C THR A 152 -16.48 5.33 -53.39
N LYS A 153 -15.74 5.80 -52.38
CA LYS A 153 -16.25 6.48 -51.17
C LYS A 153 -17.10 7.72 -51.54
N PRO A 154 -18.20 7.96 -50.81
CA PRO A 154 -18.15 8.99 -49.76
C PRO A 154 -18.86 8.50 -48.49
N ALA A 155 -18.12 8.15 -47.43
CA ALA A 155 -18.67 7.31 -46.35
C ALA A 155 -18.43 7.84 -44.92
N VAL A 156 -18.63 9.15 -44.71
CA VAL A 156 -18.71 9.72 -43.35
C VAL A 156 -20.11 10.24 -43.02
N GLU A 157 -20.83 10.86 -43.96
CA GLU A 157 -22.22 11.29 -43.74
C GLU A 157 -23.22 10.13 -43.66
N ASN A 158 -23.06 9.10 -44.51
CA ASN A 158 -23.99 7.97 -44.54
C ASN A 158 -24.00 7.11 -43.25
N ARG A 159 -22.90 7.09 -42.48
CA ARG A 159 -22.83 6.30 -41.23
C ARG A 159 -23.67 6.90 -40.11
N ARG A 160 -23.72 8.23 -40.01
CA ARG A 160 -24.55 8.91 -39.00
C ARG A 160 -26.03 8.74 -39.31
N ASN A 161 -26.40 8.83 -40.58
CA ASN A 161 -27.77 8.60 -41.05
C ASN A 161 -28.20 7.14 -40.84
N SER A 162 -27.29 6.18 -41.08
CA SER A 162 -27.56 4.76 -40.85
C SER A 162 -27.74 4.40 -39.38
N LEU A 163 -26.98 5.02 -38.46
CA LEU A 163 -27.16 4.78 -37.03
C LEU A 163 -28.48 5.37 -36.51
N ALA A 164 -28.84 6.58 -36.95
CA ALA A 164 -30.11 7.20 -36.58
C ALA A 164 -31.31 6.37 -37.06
N ALA A 165 -31.28 5.89 -38.31
CA ALA A 165 -32.33 5.02 -38.86
C ALA A 165 -32.45 3.68 -38.11
N ALA A 166 -31.33 3.11 -37.65
CA ALA A 166 -31.34 1.88 -36.87
C ALA A 166 -31.97 2.08 -35.48
N ILE A 167 -31.71 3.23 -34.84
CA ILE A 167 -32.30 3.60 -33.53
C ILE A 167 -33.81 3.84 -33.67
N GLU A 168 -34.24 4.55 -34.71
CA GLU A 168 -35.66 4.79 -34.98
C GLU A 168 -36.41 3.46 -35.23
N ALA A 169 -35.86 2.59 -36.07
CA ALA A 169 -36.47 1.29 -36.35
C ALA A 169 -36.54 0.36 -35.12
N ASP A 170 -35.58 0.45 -34.20
CA ASP A 170 -35.65 -0.28 -32.93
C ASP A 170 -36.71 0.31 -31.99
N SER A 171 -36.80 1.65 -31.93
CA SER A 171 -37.81 2.33 -31.11
C SER A 171 -39.23 2.05 -31.58
N GLU A 172 -39.45 1.99 -32.90
CA GLU A 172 -40.75 1.65 -33.49
C GLU A 172 -41.14 0.20 -33.21
N ARG A 173 -40.17 -0.73 -33.26
CA ARG A 173 -40.40 -2.14 -32.90
C ARG A 173 -40.72 -2.32 -31.42
N GLU A 174 -40.05 -1.57 -30.54
CA GLU A 174 -40.33 -1.60 -29.10
C GLU A 174 -41.73 -1.05 -28.79
N LEU A 175 -42.13 0.05 -29.44
CA LEU A 175 -43.46 0.63 -29.29
C LEU A 175 -44.57 -0.30 -29.81
N ALA A 176 -44.39 -0.89 -31.00
CA ALA A 176 -45.35 -1.84 -31.54
C ALA A 176 -45.51 -3.07 -30.64
N SER A 177 -44.42 -3.54 -30.02
CA SER A 177 -44.46 -4.65 -29.07
C SER A 177 -45.22 -4.28 -27.79
N ARG A 178 -45.00 -3.07 -27.27
CA ARG A 178 -45.77 -2.54 -26.11
C ARG A 178 -47.24 -2.36 -26.43
N GLU A 179 -47.58 -1.85 -27.62
CA GLU A 179 -48.97 -1.67 -28.04
C GLU A 179 -49.69 -3.01 -28.14
N LYS A 180 -49.06 -4.02 -28.75
CA LYS A 180 -49.61 -5.39 -28.81
C LYS A 180 -49.78 -6.01 -27.43
N GLN A 181 -48.87 -5.73 -26.50
CA GLN A 181 -48.98 -6.19 -25.11
C GLN A 181 -50.16 -5.51 -24.39
N LEU A 182 -50.34 -4.20 -24.57
CA LEU A 182 -51.47 -3.46 -24.01
C LEU A 182 -52.81 -3.91 -24.60
N GLU A 183 -52.84 -4.17 -25.91
CA GLU A 183 -54.02 -4.70 -26.61
C GLU A 183 -54.38 -6.11 -26.08
N PHE A 184 -53.39 -6.98 -25.89
CA PHE A 184 -53.59 -8.30 -25.29
C PHE A 184 -54.09 -8.22 -23.85
N ASP A 185 -53.55 -7.31 -23.04
CA ASP A 185 -53.98 -7.12 -21.65
C ASP A 185 -55.38 -6.48 -21.55
N GLN A 186 -55.79 -5.68 -22.54
CA GLN A 186 -57.14 -5.11 -22.62
C GLN A 186 -58.21 -6.18 -22.92
N PHE A 187 -57.88 -7.21 -23.71
CA PHE A 187 -58.77 -8.35 -23.98
C PHE A 187 -58.84 -9.37 -22.85
N LYS A 188 -57.98 -9.25 -21.83
CA LYS A 188 -57.90 -10.18 -20.69
C LYS A 188 -58.76 -9.74 -19.49
N LYS A 189 -59.63 -8.74 -19.67
CA LYS A 189 -60.53 -8.18 -18.67
C LYS A 189 -61.98 -8.46 -19.05
#